data_AF-Q5WJF0-F1
#
_entry.id   AF-Q5WJF0-F1
#
_cell.length_a   1.000
_cell.length_b   1.000
_cell.length_c   1.000
_cell.angle_alpha   90.00
_cell.angle_beta   90.00
_cell.angle_gamma   90.00
#
_symmetry.space_group_name_H-M   'P 1'
#
loop_
_entity.id
_entity.type
_entity.pdbx_description
1 polymer ?
#
loop_
_entity_poly.entity_id
_entity_poly.type
_entity_poly.pdbx_seq_one_letter_code
_entity_poly.pdbx_strand_id
1 'polypeptide(L)'
;MAKKNVFIGVVSVLIILFSEEAYAEETTIRILHTNDAHGRAFEGELDGIGYAKMKTLIAENRGEHSLLVDAGDTFHGTTFASLEEGRTIADVLNAVGYDAFVPGNHDFNYGLDRLYELEETIDFPVIAANLLNDEEEPLFEPFMLQEFDDVTVGIFGLATPETAFKTHPNNVAAVTFEDPSAAAQRMVDLLQQEGADVIVALAHLGIDETSEHTSQKVAAEVQGIDVIIDGHSHSELPTGLAGENDTLIASAGEYLQNLGVVDLVFADGILVEKSAKLIQQSEVEAIEPDEKIEALLAELEEGQQAILAEPVGHTAVDLNGEREHVRVEETNLGNFIADVLRNATEADIALTNGGGIRASVQAGMITKGDLVEVSPFGNYAVTIEVTGAQLLKVLENGVSGYPEPSGGFPQISGFSFQFDPNNKPGQRVHSVLVKGKPLQENETYLLATNDFLAAGGDEYTDLANAPIVNEFSAVDELLIEYLQDAGEIAPKREGRIQMAAIPAETQAPLHAEYVIQPGDTLFEIGLRLNVQWPKLLEMNPSIRDEDVIFSGETILVPHTRT
;
A
#
# COMPACT_ATOMS: atom_id res chain seq x y z
N MET A 1 -99.68 -43.58 35.77
CA MET A 1 -98.99 -42.38 36.30
C MET A 1 -97.49 -42.59 36.13
N ALA A 2 -96.92 -42.06 35.05
CA ALA A 2 -95.50 -42.22 34.71
C ALA A 2 -94.74 -40.94 35.05
N LYS A 3 -93.61 -41.08 35.75
CA LYS A 3 -92.75 -40.00 36.22
C LYS A 3 -92.03 -39.33 35.04
N LYS A 4 -92.11 -37.99 34.96
CA LYS A 4 -91.27 -37.15 34.09
C LYS A 4 -90.12 -36.61 34.95
N ASN A 5 -88.90 -37.05 34.67
CA ASN A 5 -87.68 -36.41 35.16
C ASN A 5 -87.25 -35.37 34.13
N VAL A 6 -87.07 -34.12 34.58
CA VAL A 6 -86.52 -33.01 33.81
C VAL A 6 -84.99 -33.09 33.91
N PHE A 7 -84.30 -33.14 32.78
CA PHE A 7 -82.85 -33.05 32.69
C PHE A 7 -82.49 -31.63 32.23
N ILE A 8 -81.81 -30.87 33.08
CA ILE A 8 -81.26 -29.55 32.76
C ILE A 8 -79.87 -29.79 32.17
N GLY A 9 -79.70 -29.54 30.88
CA GLY A 9 -78.39 -29.50 30.23
C GLY A 9 -77.77 -28.12 30.41
N VAL A 10 -76.70 -28.03 31.18
CA VAL A 10 -75.81 -26.87 31.22
C VAL A 10 -74.83 -27.03 30.06
N VAL A 11 -74.90 -26.15 29.06
CA VAL A 11 -73.89 -26.03 28.00
C VAL A 11 -72.87 -25.02 28.48
N SER A 12 -71.69 -25.50 28.89
CA SER A 12 -70.52 -24.66 29.14
C SER A 12 -69.85 -24.34 27.81
N VAL A 13 -69.91 -23.09 27.38
CA VAL A 13 -69.12 -22.58 26.25
C VAL A 13 -67.72 -22.31 26.76
N LEU A 14 -66.75 -23.13 26.31
CA LEU A 14 -65.33 -22.91 26.54
C LEU A 14 -64.85 -21.90 25.49
N ILE A 15 -64.59 -20.65 25.90
CA ILE A 15 -63.91 -19.67 25.05
C ILE A 15 -62.42 -19.99 25.14
N ILE A 16 -61.87 -20.58 24.09
CA ILE A 16 -60.42 -20.74 23.91
C ILE A 16 -59.92 -19.39 23.39
N LEU A 17 -59.29 -18.61 24.26
CA LEU A 17 -58.46 -17.47 23.88
C LEU A 17 -57.20 -18.04 23.24
N PHE A 18 -57.11 -17.98 21.91
CA PHE A 18 -55.83 -18.11 21.21
C PHE A 18 -55.05 -16.82 21.47
N SER A 19 -53.97 -16.90 22.24
CA SER A 19 -52.91 -15.90 22.18
C SER A 19 -52.14 -16.17 20.89
N GLU A 20 -52.39 -15.39 19.84
CA GLU A 20 -51.41 -15.23 18.78
C GLU A 20 -50.21 -14.55 19.44
N GLU A 21 -49.14 -15.30 19.66
CA GLU A 21 -47.81 -14.71 19.78
C GLU A 21 -47.54 -14.08 18.41
N ALA A 22 -47.79 -12.78 18.31
CA ALA A 22 -47.28 -11.99 17.19
C ALA A 22 -45.76 -12.07 17.29
N TYR A 23 -45.14 -12.88 16.44
CA TYR A 23 -43.72 -12.78 16.17
C TYR A 23 -43.53 -11.39 15.55
N ALA A 24 -42.66 -10.57 16.16
CA ALA A 24 -42.27 -9.30 15.55
C ALA A 24 -41.76 -9.59 14.14
N GLU A 25 -42.23 -8.82 13.16
CA GLU A 25 -41.74 -8.94 11.79
C GLU A 25 -40.31 -8.40 11.79
N GLU A 26 -39.33 -9.28 11.56
CA GLU A 26 -37.92 -8.90 11.48
C GLU A 26 -37.59 -8.58 10.02
N THR A 27 -37.05 -7.38 9.80
CA THR A 27 -36.56 -6.93 8.49
C THR A 27 -35.04 -6.86 8.55
N THR A 28 -34.36 -7.49 7.60
CA THR A 28 -32.91 -7.34 7.45
C THR A 28 -32.61 -6.48 6.24
N ILE A 29 -31.90 -5.37 6.46
CA ILE A 29 -31.28 -4.56 5.40
C ILE A 29 -29.82 -4.96 5.30
N ARG A 30 -29.38 -5.30 4.09
CA ARG A 30 -28.00 -5.73 3.82
C ARG A 30 -27.23 -4.69 3.02
N ILE A 31 -26.02 -4.36 3.46
CA ILE A 31 -25.09 -3.55 2.68
C ILE A 31 -23.93 -4.44 2.26
N LEU A 32 -23.84 -4.68 0.96
CA LEU A 32 -22.68 -5.27 0.32
C LEU A 32 -21.68 -4.16 0.04
N HIS A 33 -20.39 -4.41 0.24
CA HIS A 33 -19.39 -3.39 -0.04
C HIS A 33 -18.06 -3.93 -0.55
N THR A 34 -17.40 -3.09 -1.34
CA THR A 34 -16.00 -3.20 -1.74
C THR A 34 -15.29 -1.90 -1.36
N ASN A 35 -13.97 -1.94 -1.35
CA ASN A 35 -13.10 -0.79 -1.15
C ASN A 35 -11.73 -1.14 -1.73
N ASP A 36 -10.95 -0.15 -2.13
CA ASP A 36 -9.56 -0.31 -2.55
C ASP A 36 -9.40 -1.36 -3.65
N ALA A 37 -10.29 -1.34 -4.64
CA ALA A 37 -10.19 -2.26 -5.77
C ALA A 37 -8.95 -1.99 -6.63
N HIS A 38 -8.42 -0.76 -6.59
CA HIS A 38 -7.21 -0.31 -7.28
C HIS A 38 -7.17 -0.74 -8.75
N GLY A 39 -8.30 -0.67 -9.45
CA GLY A 39 -8.41 -1.05 -10.86
C GLY A 39 -8.25 -2.55 -11.16
N ARG A 40 -8.24 -3.45 -10.17
CA ARG A 40 -8.21 -4.89 -10.40
C ARG A 40 -9.59 -5.34 -10.90
N ALA A 41 -9.69 -5.62 -12.19
CA ALA A 41 -10.94 -6.01 -12.81
C ALA A 41 -11.08 -7.53 -13.06
N PHE A 42 -9.96 -8.21 -13.20
CA PHE A 42 -9.87 -9.63 -13.57
C PHE A 42 -9.58 -10.50 -12.35
N GLU A 43 -9.96 -11.77 -12.41
CA GLU A 43 -9.59 -12.74 -11.38
C GLU A 43 -8.09 -13.04 -11.44
N GLY A 44 -7.43 -13.08 -10.28
CA GLY A 44 -6.04 -13.49 -10.17
C GLY A 44 -5.68 -13.92 -8.75
N GLU A 45 -4.63 -14.74 -8.61
CA GLU A 45 -4.15 -15.18 -7.29
C GLU A 45 -3.72 -14.00 -6.40
N LEU A 46 -3.22 -12.93 -7.02
CA LEU A 46 -2.86 -11.68 -6.33
C LEU A 46 -3.83 -10.51 -6.64
N ASP A 47 -4.72 -10.70 -7.62
CA ASP A 47 -5.64 -9.67 -8.13
C ASP A 47 -7.10 -9.88 -7.65
N GLY A 48 -7.31 -10.84 -6.73
CA GLY A 48 -8.58 -11.10 -6.07
C GLY A 48 -9.62 -11.82 -6.94
N ILE A 49 -10.89 -11.67 -6.55
CA ILE A 49 -12.04 -12.38 -7.12
C ILE A 49 -12.32 -11.92 -8.56
N GLY A 50 -12.02 -10.67 -8.90
CA GLY A 50 -12.38 -10.03 -10.17
C GLY A 50 -13.87 -9.74 -10.32
N TYR A 51 -14.22 -8.72 -11.13
CA TYR A 51 -15.62 -8.25 -11.20
C TYR A 51 -16.59 -9.26 -11.80
N ALA A 52 -16.13 -10.18 -12.65
CA ALA A 52 -16.99 -11.18 -13.25
C ALA A 52 -17.54 -12.18 -12.20
N LYS A 53 -16.68 -12.72 -11.33
CA LYS A 53 -17.12 -13.56 -10.21
C LYS A 53 -17.76 -12.73 -9.10
N MET A 54 -17.27 -11.52 -8.86
CA MET A 54 -17.86 -10.60 -7.89
C MET A 54 -19.33 -10.31 -8.22
N LYS A 55 -19.68 -10.11 -9.50
CA LYS A 55 -21.06 -9.94 -9.94
C LYS A 55 -21.95 -11.14 -9.59
N THR A 56 -21.47 -12.36 -9.83
CA THR A 56 -22.20 -13.57 -9.43
C THR A 56 -22.38 -13.60 -7.92
N LEU A 57 -21.33 -13.33 -7.15
CA LEU A 57 -21.35 -13.35 -5.70
C LEU A 57 -22.29 -12.29 -5.11
N ILE A 58 -22.27 -11.07 -5.66
CA ILE A 58 -23.21 -10.01 -5.33
C ILE A 58 -24.64 -10.48 -5.61
N ALA A 59 -24.90 -11.07 -6.79
CA ALA A 59 -26.24 -11.54 -7.13
C ALA A 59 -26.76 -12.65 -6.19
N GLU A 60 -25.88 -13.50 -5.65
CA GLU A 60 -26.24 -14.53 -4.66
C GLU A 60 -26.54 -13.96 -3.26
N ASN A 61 -25.99 -12.79 -2.93
CA ASN A 61 -26.12 -12.18 -1.62
C ASN A 61 -27.03 -10.94 -1.58
N ARG A 62 -27.38 -10.37 -2.74
CA ARG A 62 -28.28 -9.22 -2.91
C ARG A 62 -29.73 -9.68 -2.83
N GLY A 63 -30.57 -8.90 -2.16
CA GLY A 63 -32.01 -9.11 -2.01
C GLY A 63 -32.82 -7.84 -2.23
N GLU A 64 -34.13 -7.88 -1.97
CA GLU A 64 -34.99 -6.69 -2.11
C GLU A 64 -34.58 -5.55 -1.16
N HIS A 65 -34.07 -5.89 0.04
CA HIS A 65 -33.59 -4.95 1.04
C HIS A 65 -32.07 -4.92 1.09
N SER A 66 -31.44 -4.49 0.00
CA SER A 66 -29.98 -4.40 -0.03
C SER A 66 -29.40 -3.31 -0.90
N LEU A 67 -28.20 -2.88 -0.54
CA LEU A 67 -27.35 -1.94 -1.26
C LEU A 67 -26.01 -2.57 -1.59
N LEU A 68 -25.38 -2.09 -2.64
CA LEU A 68 -24.00 -2.33 -3.00
C LEU A 68 -23.27 -0.98 -3.05
N VAL A 69 -22.28 -0.77 -2.19
CA VAL A 69 -21.52 0.48 -2.10
C VAL A 69 -20.04 0.22 -2.28
N ASP A 70 -19.30 1.22 -2.76
CA ASP A 70 -17.84 1.14 -2.89
C ASP A 70 -17.18 2.28 -2.11
N ALA A 71 -16.22 1.91 -1.26
CA ALA A 71 -15.58 2.83 -0.33
C ALA A 71 -14.33 3.51 -0.91
N GLY A 72 -14.20 3.63 -2.23
CA GLY A 72 -13.15 4.43 -2.89
C GLY A 72 -11.87 3.68 -3.21
N ASP A 73 -10.95 4.38 -3.88
CA ASP A 73 -9.71 3.87 -4.47
C ASP A 73 -9.96 2.76 -5.49
N THR A 74 -10.77 3.08 -6.50
CA THR A 74 -11.25 2.11 -7.48
C THR A 74 -10.85 2.47 -8.90
N PHE A 75 -10.77 3.76 -9.26
CA PHE A 75 -10.55 4.20 -10.65
C PHE A 75 -9.07 4.20 -11.11
N HIS A 76 -8.13 3.94 -10.22
CA HIS A 76 -6.69 3.94 -10.53
C HIS A 76 -6.04 2.64 -10.02
N GLY A 77 -4.90 2.24 -10.57
CA GLY A 77 -4.01 1.27 -9.93
C GLY A 77 -3.57 0.09 -10.80
N THR A 78 -4.27 -0.26 -11.88
CA THR A 78 -3.77 -1.18 -12.91
C THR A 78 -3.72 -0.49 -14.25
N THR A 79 -2.93 -1.01 -15.19
CA THR A 79 -2.94 -0.52 -16.58
C THR A 79 -4.32 -0.58 -17.22
N PHE A 80 -5.12 -1.61 -16.89
CA PHE A 80 -6.50 -1.70 -17.39
C PHE A 80 -7.34 -0.49 -17.00
N ALA A 81 -7.11 0.09 -15.81
CA ALA A 81 -7.75 1.32 -15.37
C ALA A 81 -7.06 2.57 -15.95
N SER A 82 -5.74 2.65 -15.91
CA SER A 82 -5.00 3.88 -16.22
C SER A 82 -4.91 4.25 -17.68
N LEU A 83 -4.95 3.29 -18.62
CA LEU A 83 -4.90 3.60 -20.06
C LEU A 83 -6.01 4.53 -20.53
N GLU A 84 -7.15 4.52 -19.84
CA GLU A 84 -8.29 5.38 -20.11
C GLU A 84 -8.71 6.19 -18.88
N GLU A 85 -7.76 6.45 -17.98
CA GLU A 85 -7.93 7.35 -16.84
C GLU A 85 -9.23 7.04 -16.06
N GLY A 86 -9.42 5.77 -15.70
CA GLY A 86 -10.54 5.26 -14.90
C GLY A 86 -11.83 4.92 -15.67
N ARG A 87 -11.95 5.28 -16.95
CA ARG A 87 -13.19 5.09 -17.73
C ARG A 87 -13.64 3.64 -17.80
N THR A 88 -12.71 2.73 -18.05
CA THR A 88 -12.99 1.29 -18.15
C THR A 88 -13.56 0.74 -16.86
N ILE A 89 -13.04 1.17 -15.71
CA ILE A 89 -13.57 0.79 -14.40
C ILE A 89 -14.96 1.36 -14.18
N ALA A 90 -15.21 2.63 -14.53
CA ALA A 90 -16.56 3.21 -14.46
C ALA A 90 -17.60 2.40 -15.26
N ASP A 91 -17.25 1.98 -16.49
CA ASP A 91 -18.13 1.15 -17.32
C ASP A 91 -18.38 -0.24 -16.67
N VAL A 92 -17.37 -0.81 -15.99
CA VAL A 92 -17.51 -2.07 -15.24
C VAL A 92 -18.39 -1.91 -14.00
N LEU A 93 -18.21 -0.84 -13.20
CA LEU A 93 -19.01 -0.58 -12.00
C LEU A 93 -20.50 -0.42 -12.35
N ASN A 94 -20.82 0.27 -13.45
CA ASN A 94 -22.19 0.36 -13.97
C ASN A 94 -22.79 -1.02 -14.27
N ALA A 95 -22.03 -1.89 -14.94
CA ALA A 95 -22.49 -3.23 -15.28
C ALA A 95 -22.64 -4.12 -14.03
N VAL A 96 -21.80 -3.93 -13.01
CA VAL A 96 -21.91 -4.61 -11.72
C VAL A 96 -23.12 -4.10 -10.93
N GLY A 97 -23.43 -2.81 -11.01
CA GLY A 97 -24.64 -2.20 -10.45
C GLY A 97 -24.48 -1.73 -9.00
N TYR A 98 -23.46 -0.90 -8.75
CA TYR A 98 -23.29 -0.17 -7.48
C TYR A 98 -24.39 0.87 -7.28
N ASP A 99 -24.65 1.22 -6.03
CA ASP A 99 -25.69 2.15 -5.59
C ASP A 99 -25.11 3.45 -5.01
N ALA A 100 -23.85 3.45 -4.55
CA ALA A 100 -23.14 4.64 -4.09
C ALA A 100 -21.62 4.43 -4.10
N PHE A 101 -20.88 5.54 -4.20
CA PHE A 101 -19.42 5.56 -4.18
C PHE A 101 -18.92 6.78 -3.40
N VAL A 102 -17.85 6.63 -2.60
CA VAL A 102 -17.10 7.75 -2.02
C VAL A 102 -15.71 7.78 -2.68
N PRO A 103 -15.18 8.94 -3.09
CA PRO A 103 -13.85 8.99 -3.67
C PRO A 103 -12.77 8.80 -2.60
N GLY A 104 -11.83 7.91 -2.88
CA GLY A 104 -10.57 7.77 -2.15
C GLY A 104 -9.48 8.68 -2.72
N ASN A 105 -8.27 8.66 -2.14
CA ASN A 105 -7.18 9.52 -2.61
C ASN A 105 -6.72 9.20 -4.03
N HIS A 106 -6.75 7.92 -4.42
CA HIS A 106 -6.30 7.50 -5.74
C HIS A 106 -7.31 7.80 -6.86
N ASP A 107 -8.57 8.05 -6.52
CA ASP A 107 -9.57 8.48 -7.51
C ASP A 107 -9.32 9.93 -8.00
N PHE A 108 -8.47 10.68 -7.30
CA PHE A 108 -7.98 12.00 -7.74
C PHE A 108 -6.69 11.93 -8.56
N ASN A 109 -6.11 10.75 -8.86
CA ASN A 109 -4.83 10.67 -9.60
C ASN A 109 -4.85 11.39 -10.96
N TYR A 110 -6.01 11.43 -11.63
CA TYR A 110 -6.20 12.11 -12.91
C TYR A 110 -6.77 13.54 -12.77
N GLY A 111 -6.92 14.03 -11.53
CA GLY A 111 -7.44 15.37 -11.20
C GLY A 111 -8.96 15.42 -11.01
N LEU A 112 -9.41 16.48 -10.31
CA LEU A 112 -10.82 16.72 -10.00
C LEU A 112 -11.71 16.79 -11.24
N ASP A 113 -11.27 17.46 -12.31
CA ASP A 113 -12.05 17.57 -13.55
C ASP A 113 -12.34 16.18 -14.14
N ARG A 114 -11.36 15.28 -14.11
CA ARG A 114 -11.54 13.91 -14.59
C ARG A 114 -12.48 13.11 -13.70
N LEU A 115 -12.40 13.28 -12.37
CA LEU A 115 -13.33 12.64 -11.45
C LEU A 115 -14.78 13.08 -11.70
N TYR A 116 -15.02 14.34 -12.05
CA TYR A 116 -16.35 14.80 -12.49
C TYR A 116 -16.81 14.15 -13.79
N GLU A 117 -15.93 13.98 -14.78
CA GLU A 117 -16.28 13.27 -16.02
C GLU A 117 -16.63 11.79 -15.78
N LEU A 118 -15.97 11.16 -14.80
CA LEU A 118 -16.29 9.79 -14.37
C LEU A 118 -17.62 9.74 -13.62
N GLU A 119 -17.91 10.70 -12.74
CA GLU A 119 -19.22 10.84 -12.08
C GLU A 119 -20.36 10.95 -13.11
N GLU A 120 -20.20 11.77 -14.15
CA GLU A 120 -21.20 11.90 -15.22
C GLU A 120 -21.42 10.60 -16.02
N THR A 121 -20.49 9.65 -15.91
CA THR A 121 -20.52 8.37 -16.63
C THR A 121 -21.19 7.26 -15.83
N ILE A 122 -21.10 7.30 -14.51
CA ILE A 122 -21.65 6.26 -13.64
C ILE A 122 -23.14 6.47 -13.37
N ASP A 123 -23.89 5.37 -13.20
CA ASP A 123 -25.34 5.37 -13.00
C ASP A 123 -25.76 5.56 -11.52
N PHE A 124 -24.79 5.79 -10.64
CA PHE A 124 -24.96 5.92 -9.18
C PHE A 124 -24.19 7.15 -8.66
N PRO A 125 -24.63 7.76 -7.55
CA PRO A 125 -24.02 8.98 -7.05
C PRO A 125 -22.63 8.75 -6.47
N VAL A 126 -21.74 9.72 -6.72
CA VAL A 126 -20.54 9.96 -5.92
C VAL A 126 -20.95 10.84 -4.73
N ILE A 127 -20.75 10.36 -3.51
CA ILE A 127 -21.11 11.08 -2.28
C ILE A 127 -19.88 11.46 -1.46
N ALA A 128 -19.78 12.73 -1.03
CA ALA A 128 -18.70 13.21 -0.17
C ALA A 128 -19.10 14.50 0.59
N ALA A 129 -19.29 14.40 1.90
CA ALA A 129 -19.78 15.50 2.73
C ALA A 129 -18.69 16.49 3.19
N ASN A 130 -17.42 16.12 3.07
CA ASN A 130 -16.27 16.90 3.54
C ASN A 130 -15.37 17.43 2.41
N LEU A 131 -15.82 17.32 1.16
CA LEU A 131 -15.13 17.87 -0.01
C LEU A 131 -15.82 19.16 -0.45
N LEU A 132 -15.13 20.29 -0.27
CA LEU A 132 -15.65 21.62 -0.54
C LEU A 132 -14.76 22.35 -1.56
N ASN A 133 -15.33 23.33 -2.26
CA ASN A 133 -14.54 24.30 -3.02
C ASN A 133 -14.05 25.45 -2.12
N ASP A 134 -13.29 26.39 -2.69
CA ASP A 134 -12.79 27.60 -1.99
C ASP A 134 -13.90 28.53 -1.45
N GLU A 135 -15.14 28.38 -1.92
CA GLU A 135 -16.32 29.13 -1.48
C GLU A 135 -17.12 28.40 -0.38
N GLU A 136 -16.57 27.30 0.16
CA GLU A 136 -17.21 26.40 1.14
C GLU A 136 -18.48 25.71 0.60
N GLU A 137 -18.62 25.59 -0.72
CA GLU A 137 -19.71 24.84 -1.35
C GLU A 137 -19.33 23.36 -1.57
N PRO A 138 -20.25 22.40 -1.39
CA PRO A 138 -19.97 20.99 -1.65
C PRO A 138 -19.54 20.72 -3.10
N LEU A 139 -18.50 19.90 -3.27
CA LEU A 139 -18.04 19.46 -4.60
C LEU A 139 -18.86 18.30 -5.16
N PHE A 140 -19.42 17.47 -4.28
CA PHE A 140 -20.28 16.33 -4.60
C PHE A 140 -21.54 16.35 -3.73
N GLU A 141 -22.53 15.52 -4.05
CA GLU A 141 -23.67 15.33 -3.16
C GLU A 141 -23.17 14.81 -1.79
N PRO A 142 -23.61 15.37 -0.66
CA PRO A 142 -23.04 15.00 0.64
C PRO A 142 -23.57 13.65 1.16
N PHE A 143 -24.80 13.30 0.79
CA PHE A 143 -25.50 12.10 1.27
C PHE A 143 -26.59 11.64 0.30
N MET A 144 -27.11 10.45 0.55
CA MET A 144 -28.35 9.94 -0.05
C MET A 144 -29.26 9.30 1.00
N LEU A 145 -30.55 9.23 0.70
CA LEU A 145 -31.55 8.51 1.49
C LEU A 145 -32.09 7.36 0.66
N GLN A 146 -32.12 6.16 1.24
CA GLN A 146 -32.73 4.98 0.64
C GLN A 146 -33.84 4.44 1.54
N GLU A 147 -35.05 4.37 1.00
CA GLU A 147 -36.20 3.78 1.69
C GLU A 147 -36.26 2.27 1.40
N PHE A 148 -36.47 1.47 2.46
CA PHE A 148 -36.77 0.05 2.44
C PHE A 148 -38.01 -0.21 3.29
N ASP A 149 -39.16 -0.39 2.64
CA ASP A 149 -40.47 -0.47 3.30
C ASP A 149 -40.73 0.71 4.27
N ASP A 150 -40.62 0.48 5.58
CA ASP A 150 -40.84 1.46 6.64
C ASP A 150 -39.53 1.96 7.29
N VAL A 151 -38.37 1.56 6.77
CA VAL A 151 -37.04 1.95 7.27
C VAL A 151 -36.34 2.84 6.25
N THR A 152 -35.84 3.99 6.70
CA THR A 152 -35.04 4.92 5.90
C THR A 152 -33.57 4.84 6.28
N VAL A 153 -32.72 4.47 5.32
CA VAL A 153 -31.25 4.42 5.47
C VAL A 153 -30.67 5.74 4.97
N GLY A 154 -29.98 6.48 5.83
CA GLY A 154 -29.19 7.65 5.45
C GLY A 154 -27.73 7.29 5.26
N ILE A 155 -27.15 7.62 4.11
CA ILE A 155 -25.76 7.32 3.77
C ILE A 155 -25.04 8.61 3.42
N PHE A 156 -23.95 8.93 4.10
CA PHE A 156 -23.13 10.10 3.78
C PHE A 156 -21.67 9.71 3.52
N GLY A 157 -21.00 10.48 2.65
CA GLY A 157 -19.62 10.20 2.24
C GLY A 157 -18.57 10.93 3.08
N LEU A 158 -17.41 10.32 3.33
CA LEU A 158 -16.23 10.96 3.91
C LEU A 158 -14.96 10.57 3.15
N ALA A 159 -14.28 11.52 2.54
CA ALA A 159 -13.00 11.32 1.87
C ALA A 159 -11.83 11.75 2.76
N THR A 160 -10.68 11.06 2.71
CA THR A 160 -9.52 11.39 3.55
C THR A 160 -8.91 12.76 3.21
N PRO A 161 -8.66 13.64 4.21
CA PRO A 161 -7.85 14.83 3.99
C PRO A 161 -6.40 14.54 3.56
N GLU A 162 -5.93 13.30 3.74
CA GLU A 162 -4.60 12.88 3.31
C GLU A 162 -4.40 12.95 1.80
N THR A 163 -5.48 12.95 1.02
CA THR A 163 -5.43 13.14 -0.44
C THR A 163 -4.57 14.34 -0.83
N ALA A 164 -4.54 15.42 -0.03
CA ALA A 164 -3.71 16.60 -0.26
C ALA A 164 -2.20 16.33 -0.40
N PHE A 165 -1.71 15.19 0.11
CA PHE A 165 -0.31 14.76 0.01
C PHE A 165 -0.13 13.29 -0.47
N LYS A 166 -1.24 12.57 -0.67
CA LYS A 166 -1.28 11.21 -1.24
C LYS A 166 -1.54 11.19 -2.75
N THR A 167 -1.94 12.33 -3.32
CA THR A 167 -1.91 12.55 -4.77
C THR A 167 -1.08 13.78 -5.12
N HIS A 168 -0.84 14.00 -6.41
CA HIS A 168 -0.13 15.19 -6.86
C HIS A 168 -0.92 16.45 -6.47
N PRO A 169 -0.33 17.46 -5.79
CA PRO A 169 -1.08 18.61 -5.26
C PRO A 169 -1.90 19.39 -6.31
N ASN A 170 -1.46 19.41 -7.56
CA ASN A 170 -2.23 20.02 -8.67
C ASN A 170 -3.59 19.34 -8.91
N ASN A 171 -3.71 18.04 -8.63
CA ASN A 171 -4.93 17.27 -8.86
C ASN A 171 -6.08 17.72 -7.94
N VAL A 172 -5.73 18.27 -6.78
CA VAL A 172 -6.65 18.69 -5.72
C VAL A 172 -6.50 20.16 -5.36
N ALA A 173 -5.91 20.96 -6.25
CA ALA A 173 -5.65 22.38 -5.97
C ALA A 173 -6.93 23.22 -5.73
N ALA A 174 -8.08 22.74 -6.20
CA ALA A 174 -9.39 23.35 -6.02
C ALA A 174 -10.24 22.66 -4.92
N VAL A 175 -9.66 21.73 -4.17
CA VAL A 175 -10.36 20.92 -3.17
C VAL A 175 -9.94 21.38 -1.77
N THR A 176 -10.94 21.75 -0.97
CA THR A 176 -10.81 21.95 0.47
C THR A 176 -11.37 20.73 1.19
N PHE A 177 -10.51 20.07 1.97
CA PHE A 177 -10.90 18.94 2.81
C PHE A 177 -11.28 19.44 4.19
N GLU A 178 -12.56 19.34 4.53
CA GLU A 178 -13.02 19.60 5.89
C GLU A 178 -12.64 18.44 6.83
N ASP A 179 -12.42 18.75 8.11
CA ASP A 179 -12.33 17.76 9.18
C ASP A 179 -13.49 16.73 9.10
N PRO A 180 -13.19 15.43 8.92
CA PRO A 180 -14.20 14.41 8.75
C PRO A 180 -15.18 14.29 9.94
N SER A 181 -14.73 14.49 11.17
CA SER A 181 -15.60 14.43 12.36
C SER A 181 -16.60 15.59 12.39
N ALA A 182 -16.17 16.80 12.03
CA ALA A 182 -17.05 17.97 11.91
C ALA A 182 -18.10 17.76 10.81
N ALA A 183 -17.69 17.27 9.64
CA ALA A 183 -18.61 16.97 8.54
C ALA A 183 -19.60 15.86 8.93
N ALA A 184 -19.12 14.79 9.57
CA ALA A 184 -19.94 13.68 10.03
C ALA A 184 -20.98 14.11 11.07
N GLN A 185 -20.62 14.96 12.04
CA GLN A 185 -21.60 15.46 13.02
C GLN A 185 -22.73 16.25 12.35
N ARG A 186 -22.41 17.09 11.34
CA ARG A 186 -23.45 17.79 10.59
C ARG A 186 -24.34 16.84 9.79
N MET A 187 -23.76 15.80 9.19
CA MET A 187 -24.52 14.81 8.41
C MET A 187 -25.44 13.99 9.31
N VAL A 188 -24.98 13.59 10.48
CA VAL A 188 -25.85 12.94 11.48
C VAL A 188 -27.02 13.84 11.86
N ASP A 189 -26.75 15.10 12.21
CA ASP A 189 -27.81 16.05 12.59
C ASP A 189 -28.83 16.27 11.46
N LEU A 190 -28.37 16.30 10.20
CA LEU A 190 -29.20 16.49 9.02
C LEU A 190 -30.03 15.24 8.70
N LEU A 191 -29.41 14.07 8.64
CA LEU A 191 -30.09 12.81 8.33
C LEU A 191 -31.13 12.45 9.38
N GLN A 192 -30.89 12.75 10.66
CA GLN A 192 -31.90 12.61 11.71
C GLN A 192 -33.09 13.56 11.50
N GLN A 193 -32.84 14.78 11.00
CA GLN A 193 -33.91 15.73 10.68
C GLN A 193 -34.73 15.31 9.46
N GLU A 194 -34.09 14.70 8.47
CA GLU A 194 -34.74 14.11 7.29
C GLU A 194 -35.44 12.78 7.58
N GLY A 195 -35.27 12.22 8.79
CA GLY A 195 -36.00 11.05 9.26
C GLY A 195 -35.31 9.72 8.96
N ALA A 196 -33.98 9.69 8.83
CA ALA A 196 -33.23 8.44 8.77
C ALA A 196 -33.39 7.63 10.07
N ASP A 197 -33.73 6.35 9.93
CA ASP A 197 -33.84 5.39 11.03
C ASP A 197 -32.49 4.74 11.36
N VAL A 198 -31.58 4.73 10.38
CA VAL A 198 -30.20 4.25 10.52
C VAL A 198 -29.26 5.12 9.69
N ILE A 199 -28.07 5.38 10.22
CA ILE A 199 -27.07 6.25 9.58
C ILE A 199 -25.78 5.48 9.30
N VAL A 200 -25.39 5.45 8.03
CA VAL A 200 -24.18 4.80 7.52
C VAL A 200 -23.23 5.89 7.01
N ALA A 201 -21.98 5.87 7.47
CA ALA A 201 -20.91 6.62 6.82
C ALA A 201 -20.23 5.70 5.79
N LEU A 202 -20.20 6.12 4.53
CA LEU A 202 -19.36 5.53 3.49
C LEU A 202 -18.06 6.33 3.46
N ALA A 203 -16.98 5.75 3.97
CA ALA A 203 -15.75 6.46 4.30
C ALA A 203 -14.55 5.88 3.53
N HIS A 204 -13.60 6.75 3.25
CA HIS A 204 -12.26 6.39 2.80
C HIS A 204 -11.26 7.11 3.72
N LEU A 205 -11.21 6.70 5.00
CA LEU A 205 -10.39 7.33 6.03
C LEU A 205 -9.34 6.37 6.60
N GLY A 206 -9.64 5.08 6.58
CA GLY A 206 -8.78 4.05 7.15
C GLY A 206 -8.78 4.02 8.68
N ILE A 207 -8.03 3.05 9.19
CA ILE A 207 -7.86 2.78 10.63
C ILE A 207 -6.39 2.77 11.07
N ASP A 208 -5.47 3.24 10.23
CA ASP A 208 -4.05 3.34 10.59
C ASP A 208 -3.86 4.33 11.75
N GLU A 209 -3.25 3.88 12.85
CA GLU A 209 -3.01 4.71 14.04
C GLU A 209 -2.05 5.88 13.77
N THR A 210 -1.32 5.86 12.65
CA THR A 210 -0.43 6.94 12.21
C THR A 210 -1.15 8.06 11.46
N SER A 211 -2.37 7.81 10.98
CA SER A 211 -3.22 8.79 10.31
C SER A 211 -3.89 9.75 11.30
N GLU A 212 -4.03 11.02 10.92
CA GLU A 212 -4.66 12.05 11.76
C GLU A 212 -6.18 11.89 11.86
N HIS A 213 -6.79 11.44 10.77
CA HIS A 213 -8.23 11.22 10.64
C HIS A 213 -8.47 9.75 10.30
N THR A 214 -9.22 9.07 11.16
CA THR A 214 -9.55 7.64 11.00
C THR A 214 -11.02 7.41 11.29
N SER A 215 -11.57 6.32 10.77
CA SER A 215 -12.95 5.91 11.06
C SER A 215 -13.17 5.66 12.55
N GLN A 216 -12.15 5.17 13.28
CA GLN A 216 -12.21 5.01 14.73
C GLN A 216 -12.33 6.35 15.46
N LYS A 217 -11.61 7.39 15.00
CA LYS A 217 -11.70 8.74 15.57
C LYS A 217 -13.08 9.35 15.32
N VAL A 218 -13.61 9.23 14.10
CA VAL A 218 -14.97 9.70 13.77
C VAL A 218 -16.01 8.99 14.66
N ALA A 219 -15.93 7.66 14.79
CA ALA A 219 -16.82 6.89 15.66
C ALA A 219 -16.73 7.32 17.15
N ALA A 220 -15.56 7.73 17.63
CA ALA A 220 -15.37 8.23 18.99
C ALA A 220 -15.92 9.65 19.21
N GLU A 221 -15.73 10.52 18.23
CA GLU A 221 -16.09 11.93 18.34
C GLU A 221 -17.55 12.22 17.99
N VAL A 222 -18.19 11.38 17.16
CA VAL A 222 -19.54 11.61 16.63
C VAL A 222 -20.51 10.53 17.08
N GLN A 223 -21.53 10.93 17.84
CA GLN A 223 -22.62 10.04 18.25
C GLN A 223 -23.71 10.01 17.18
N GLY A 224 -24.27 8.82 16.90
CA GLY A 224 -25.43 8.64 16.02
C GLY A 224 -25.10 8.01 14.66
N ILE A 225 -23.85 7.63 14.43
CA ILE A 225 -23.45 6.78 13.30
C ILE A 225 -23.61 5.32 13.72
N ASP A 226 -24.40 4.55 12.98
CA ASP A 226 -24.62 3.14 13.27
C ASP A 226 -23.53 2.25 12.67
N VAL A 227 -23.14 2.56 11.42
CA VAL A 227 -22.12 1.82 10.67
C VAL A 227 -21.19 2.78 9.95
N ILE A 228 -19.90 2.45 9.92
CA ILE A 228 -18.92 3.02 9.00
C ILE A 228 -18.43 1.90 8.08
N ILE A 229 -18.60 2.07 6.77
CA ILE A 229 -18.00 1.23 5.74
C ILE A 229 -16.78 1.98 5.24
N ASP A 230 -15.59 1.45 5.49
CA ASP A 230 -14.31 2.13 5.32
C ASP A 230 -13.41 1.48 4.25
N GLY A 231 -12.42 2.23 3.80
CA GLY A 231 -11.32 1.82 2.91
C GLY A 231 -9.97 2.38 3.36
N HIS A 232 -9.12 2.82 2.42
CA HIS A 232 -7.83 3.53 2.60
C HIS A 232 -6.69 2.70 3.17
N SER A 233 -6.90 2.09 4.35
CA SER A 233 -5.84 1.36 5.07
C SER A 233 -5.77 -0.13 4.73
N HIS A 234 -6.45 -0.57 3.66
CA HIS A 234 -6.49 -1.95 3.15
C HIS A 234 -6.82 -3.00 4.22
N SER A 235 -7.56 -2.58 5.24
CA SER A 235 -7.72 -3.37 6.45
C SER A 235 -8.80 -4.42 6.28
N GLU A 236 -8.44 -5.70 6.41
CA GLU A 236 -9.43 -6.77 6.45
C GLU A 236 -10.08 -6.83 7.84
N LEU A 237 -11.41 -6.66 7.90
CA LEU A 237 -12.18 -6.81 9.13
C LEU A 237 -13.19 -7.97 9.02
N PRO A 238 -12.76 -9.24 9.19
CA PRO A 238 -13.60 -10.43 8.98
C PRO A 238 -14.92 -10.48 9.75
N THR A 239 -15.02 -9.76 10.87
CA THR A 239 -16.24 -9.65 11.70
C THR A 239 -16.61 -8.20 12.01
N GLY A 240 -16.04 -7.24 11.27
CA GLY A 240 -16.05 -5.83 11.65
C GLY A 240 -15.23 -5.53 12.92
N LEU A 241 -15.12 -4.24 13.21
CA LEU A 241 -14.51 -3.68 14.42
C LEU A 241 -15.57 -2.91 15.21
N ALA A 242 -15.63 -3.15 16.52
CA ALA A 242 -16.48 -2.37 17.41
C ALA A 242 -15.82 -1.00 17.66
N GLY A 243 -16.41 0.05 17.10
CA GLY A 243 -16.07 1.44 17.37
C GLY A 243 -16.66 1.93 18.69
N GLU A 244 -16.32 3.16 19.06
CA GLU A 244 -17.00 3.87 20.14
C GLU A 244 -18.45 4.26 19.74
N ASN A 245 -19.24 4.76 20.68
CA ASN A 245 -20.64 5.18 20.46
C ASN A 245 -21.57 4.13 19.84
N ASP A 246 -21.26 2.83 20.03
CA ASP A 246 -21.97 1.68 19.45
C ASP A 246 -21.88 1.62 17.91
N THR A 247 -20.89 2.27 17.29
CA THR A 247 -20.69 2.23 15.84
C THR A 247 -19.98 0.93 15.42
N LEU A 248 -20.49 0.25 14.38
CA LEU A 248 -19.81 -0.87 13.73
C LEU A 248 -18.94 -0.36 12.58
N ILE A 249 -17.65 -0.71 12.54
CA ILE A 249 -16.75 -0.36 11.44
C ILE A 249 -16.49 -1.62 10.60
N ALA A 250 -16.63 -1.55 9.28
CA ALA A 250 -16.42 -2.65 8.35
C ALA A 250 -15.49 -2.21 7.20
N SER A 251 -14.65 -3.13 6.72
CA SER A 251 -13.74 -2.94 5.58
C SER A 251 -13.42 -4.31 4.98
N ALA A 252 -13.30 -4.38 3.65
CA ALA A 252 -13.15 -5.60 2.88
C ALA A 252 -11.71 -5.91 2.44
N GLY A 253 -10.72 -5.17 2.96
CA GLY A 253 -9.32 -5.36 2.57
C GLY A 253 -8.98 -4.55 1.32
N GLU A 254 -8.46 -5.18 0.28
CA GLU A 254 -8.07 -4.55 -0.97
C GLU A 254 -8.25 -5.50 -2.17
N TYR A 255 -8.13 -4.97 -3.38
CA TYR A 255 -7.99 -5.70 -4.65
C TYR A 255 -9.10 -6.72 -4.93
N LEU A 256 -10.31 -6.47 -4.43
CA LEU A 256 -11.44 -7.41 -4.57
C LEU A 256 -11.15 -8.81 -4.01
N GLN A 257 -10.24 -8.94 -3.04
CA GLN A 257 -9.98 -10.22 -2.37
C GLN A 257 -11.19 -10.71 -1.58
N ASN A 258 -12.05 -9.80 -1.14
CA ASN A 258 -13.25 -10.10 -0.38
C ASN A 258 -14.46 -9.30 -0.88
N LEU A 259 -15.65 -9.85 -0.68
CA LEU A 259 -16.90 -9.08 -0.65
C LEU A 259 -17.27 -8.82 0.82
N GLY A 260 -17.41 -7.55 1.19
CA GLY A 260 -17.93 -7.15 2.49
C GLY A 260 -19.45 -7.29 2.57
N VAL A 261 -19.94 -7.77 3.71
CA VAL A 261 -21.38 -7.91 3.99
C VAL A 261 -21.68 -7.38 5.38
N VAL A 262 -22.52 -6.35 5.45
CA VAL A 262 -23.09 -5.82 6.70
C VAL A 262 -24.59 -6.11 6.72
N ASP A 263 -25.07 -6.76 7.78
CA ASP A 263 -26.49 -7.00 8.02
C ASP A 263 -27.00 -6.14 9.19
N LEU A 264 -28.07 -5.40 8.93
CA LEU A 264 -28.80 -4.57 9.87
C LEU A 264 -30.18 -5.18 10.11
N VAL A 265 -30.44 -5.67 11.32
CA VAL A 265 -31.71 -6.33 11.66
C VAL A 265 -32.59 -5.37 12.43
N PHE A 266 -33.80 -5.16 11.94
CA PHE A 266 -34.83 -4.33 12.53
C PHE A 266 -35.96 -5.20 13.07
N ALA A 267 -36.44 -4.88 14.26
CA ALA A 267 -37.65 -5.45 14.83
C ALA A 267 -38.61 -4.31 15.18
N ASP A 268 -39.82 -4.34 14.60
CA ASP A 268 -40.82 -3.27 14.73
C ASP A 268 -40.25 -1.87 14.38
N GLY A 269 -39.43 -1.79 13.32
CA GLY A 269 -38.79 -0.55 12.84
C GLY A 269 -37.59 -0.09 13.68
N ILE A 270 -37.16 -0.84 14.68
CA ILE A 270 -36.04 -0.49 15.56
C ILE A 270 -34.84 -1.38 15.23
N LEU A 271 -33.66 -0.77 15.01
CA LEU A 271 -32.41 -1.50 14.83
C LEU A 271 -32.06 -2.28 16.11
N VAL A 272 -31.99 -3.61 16.02
CA VAL A 272 -31.72 -4.51 17.16
C VAL A 272 -30.39 -5.27 17.03
N GLU A 273 -29.87 -5.43 15.81
CA GLU A 273 -28.60 -6.10 15.56
C GLU A 273 -27.85 -5.48 14.38
N LYS A 274 -26.52 -5.37 14.53
CA LYS A 274 -25.57 -5.01 13.49
C LYS A 274 -24.50 -6.09 13.43
N SER A 275 -24.21 -6.63 12.25
CA SER A 275 -23.15 -7.62 12.06
C SER A 275 -22.41 -7.41 10.74
N ALA A 276 -21.13 -7.76 10.71
CA ALA A 276 -20.31 -7.72 9.50
C ALA A 276 -19.62 -9.07 9.28
N LYS A 277 -19.39 -9.41 8.01
CA LYS A 277 -18.56 -10.55 7.58
C LYS A 277 -17.90 -10.27 6.24
N LEU A 278 -16.86 -11.02 5.94
CA LEU A 278 -16.23 -11.07 4.61
C LEU A 278 -16.55 -12.40 3.94
N ILE A 279 -16.81 -12.38 2.63
CA ILE A 279 -16.78 -13.57 1.78
C ILE A 279 -15.47 -13.52 1.00
N GLN A 280 -14.56 -14.45 1.30
CA GLN A 280 -13.18 -14.39 0.82
C GLN A 280 -13.01 -15.13 -0.51
N GLN A 281 -12.00 -14.75 -1.29
CA GLN A 281 -11.63 -15.40 -2.55
C GLN A 281 -11.51 -16.93 -2.41
N SER A 282 -10.89 -17.40 -1.31
CA SER A 282 -10.70 -18.83 -1.05
C SER A 282 -12.01 -19.62 -0.85
N GLU A 283 -13.12 -18.94 -0.54
CA GLU A 283 -14.44 -19.54 -0.36
C GLU A 283 -15.22 -19.66 -1.67
N VAL A 284 -14.80 -18.92 -2.71
CA VAL A 284 -15.56 -18.73 -3.95
C VAL A 284 -14.82 -19.19 -5.21
N GLU A 285 -13.73 -19.96 -5.07
CA GLU A 285 -12.96 -20.48 -6.23
C GLU A 285 -13.84 -21.18 -7.28
N ALA A 286 -14.87 -21.90 -6.82
CA ALA A 286 -15.78 -22.68 -7.66
C ALA A 286 -17.00 -21.90 -8.19
N ILE A 287 -17.12 -20.60 -7.89
CA ILE A 287 -18.20 -19.77 -8.43
C ILE A 287 -17.95 -19.52 -9.92
N GLU A 288 -18.99 -19.61 -10.72
CA GLU A 288 -18.89 -19.31 -12.15
C GLU A 288 -18.94 -17.79 -12.37
N PRO A 289 -18.09 -17.23 -13.26
CA PRO A 289 -18.12 -15.81 -13.59
C PRO A 289 -19.43 -15.42 -14.29
N ASP A 290 -19.88 -14.18 -14.10
CA ASP A 290 -20.98 -13.62 -14.87
C ASP A 290 -20.53 -13.40 -16.33
N GLU A 291 -21.14 -14.15 -17.25
CA GLU A 291 -20.77 -14.16 -18.68
C GLU A 291 -20.86 -12.77 -19.34
N LYS A 292 -21.70 -11.85 -18.84
CA LYS A 292 -21.82 -10.50 -19.42
C LYS A 292 -20.68 -9.61 -18.96
N ILE A 293 -20.29 -9.71 -17.69
CA ILE A 293 -19.14 -8.97 -17.19
C ILE A 293 -17.86 -9.50 -17.82
N GLU A 294 -17.71 -10.82 -17.96
CA GLU A 294 -16.56 -11.40 -18.66
C GLU A 294 -16.46 -10.92 -20.12
N ALA A 295 -17.58 -10.87 -20.84
CA ALA A 295 -17.63 -10.34 -22.19
C ALA A 295 -17.30 -8.83 -22.26
N LEU A 296 -17.78 -8.04 -21.30
CA LEU A 296 -17.48 -6.61 -21.20
C LEU A 296 -15.98 -6.37 -20.96
N LEU A 297 -15.38 -7.09 -20.01
CA LEU A 297 -13.95 -6.98 -19.71
C LEU A 297 -13.10 -7.31 -20.94
N ALA A 298 -13.45 -8.36 -21.68
CA ALA A 298 -12.76 -8.73 -22.92
C ALA A 298 -12.91 -7.67 -24.02
N GLU A 299 -14.09 -7.06 -24.15
CA GLU A 299 -14.32 -5.96 -25.12
C GLU A 299 -13.49 -4.72 -24.78
N LEU A 300 -13.43 -4.34 -23.50
CA LEU A 300 -12.63 -3.21 -23.03
C LEU A 300 -11.13 -3.46 -23.25
N GLU A 301 -10.62 -4.65 -22.89
CA GLU A 301 -9.22 -5.02 -23.12
C GLU A 301 -8.84 -5.05 -24.61
N GLU A 302 -9.75 -5.52 -25.48
CA GLU A 302 -9.56 -5.47 -26.93
C GLU A 302 -9.53 -4.02 -27.45
N GLY A 303 -10.39 -3.15 -26.91
CA GLY A 303 -10.41 -1.72 -27.22
C GLY A 303 -9.10 -1.00 -26.90
N GLN A 304 -8.45 -1.40 -25.79
CA GLN A 304 -7.21 -0.80 -25.32
C GLN A 304 -5.97 -1.16 -26.15
N GLN A 305 -6.05 -2.16 -27.04
CA GLN A 305 -4.91 -2.57 -27.89
C GLN A 305 -4.42 -1.41 -28.79
N ALA A 306 -5.32 -0.53 -29.22
CA ALA A 306 -4.95 0.64 -30.00
C ALA A 306 -4.15 1.66 -29.16
N ILE A 307 -4.52 1.84 -27.90
CA ILE A 307 -3.85 2.76 -26.95
C ILE A 307 -2.47 2.21 -26.60
N LEU A 308 -2.37 0.91 -26.31
CA LEU A 308 -1.10 0.24 -26.02
C LEU A 308 -0.10 0.36 -27.19
N ALA A 309 -0.59 0.37 -28.43
CA ALA A 309 0.24 0.52 -29.63
C ALA A 309 0.73 1.98 -29.88
N GLU A 310 0.30 2.96 -29.07
CA GLU A 310 0.71 4.35 -29.26
C GLU A 310 2.20 4.55 -28.97
N PRO A 311 2.96 5.18 -29.90
CA PRO A 311 4.36 5.51 -29.66
C PRO A 311 4.51 6.59 -28.58
N VAL A 312 5.39 6.36 -27.61
CA VAL A 312 5.71 7.30 -26.52
C VAL A 312 7.12 7.87 -26.62
N GLY A 313 8.00 7.25 -27.40
CA GLY A 313 9.33 7.77 -27.68
C GLY A 313 10.24 6.73 -28.31
N HIS A 314 11.55 6.90 -28.15
CA HIS A 314 12.56 6.03 -28.75
C HIS A 314 13.70 5.73 -27.77
N THR A 315 14.34 4.57 -27.93
CA THR A 315 15.63 4.26 -27.30
C THR A 315 16.70 3.95 -28.36
N ALA A 316 17.88 4.54 -28.22
CA ALA A 316 19.01 4.31 -29.12
C ALA A 316 19.75 2.97 -28.84
N VAL A 317 19.41 2.31 -27.74
CA VAL A 317 20.08 1.09 -27.25
C VAL A 317 19.04 0.09 -26.73
N ASP A 318 19.39 -1.20 -26.76
CA ASP A 318 18.56 -2.23 -26.12
C ASP A 318 18.54 -2.00 -24.61
N LEU A 319 17.36 -1.98 -24.01
CA LEU A 319 17.12 -1.88 -22.57
C LEU A 319 16.98 -3.29 -22.01
N ASN A 320 17.96 -3.71 -21.22
CA ASN A 320 18.05 -5.07 -20.70
C ASN A 320 17.19 -5.23 -19.43
N GLY A 321 16.04 -5.88 -19.56
CA GLY A 321 15.16 -6.27 -18.46
C GLY A 321 15.14 -7.77 -18.19
N GLU A 322 16.04 -8.54 -18.80
CA GLU A 322 16.07 -10.00 -18.65
C GLU A 322 16.23 -10.40 -17.19
N ARG A 323 15.40 -11.36 -16.75
CA ARG A 323 15.35 -11.84 -15.36
C ARG A 323 16.73 -12.25 -14.84
N GLU A 324 17.54 -12.90 -15.68
CA GLU A 324 18.87 -13.38 -15.36
C GLU A 324 19.90 -12.25 -15.18
N HIS A 325 19.56 -11.01 -15.53
CA HIS A 325 20.42 -9.84 -15.38
C HIS A 325 19.88 -8.88 -14.32
N VAL A 326 18.62 -8.43 -14.42
CA VAL A 326 18.05 -7.44 -13.48
C VAL A 326 18.02 -7.92 -12.02
N ARG A 327 18.12 -9.24 -11.81
CA ARG A 327 18.09 -9.89 -10.49
C ARG A 327 19.45 -10.25 -9.89
N VAL A 328 20.55 -9.90 -10.57
CA VAL A 328 21.92 -10.23 -10.12
C VAL A 328 22.96 -9.16 -10.43
N GLU A 329 22.69 -8.25 -11.37
CA GLU A 329 23.62 -7.20 -11.78
C GLU A 329 22.94 -5.88 -12.14
N GLU A 330 23.75 -4.82 -12.22
CA GLU A 330 23.30 -3.53 -12.77
C GLU A 330 22.88 -3.67 -14.23
N THR A 331 21.70 -3.16 -14.57
CA THR A 331 21.21 -3.09 -15.95
C THR A 331 20.96 -1.64 -16.35
N ASN A 332 20.99 -1.36 -17.65
CA ASN A 332 20.68 -0.02 -18.14
C ASN A 332 19.19 0.32 -18.00
N LEU A 333 18.28 -0.68 -18.11
CA LEU A 333 16.86 -0.48 -17.84
C LEU A 333 16.61 -0.20 -16.35
N GLY A 334 17.24 -0.96 -15.44
CA GLY A 334 17.16 -0.70 -14.00
C GLY A 334 17.67 0.69 -13.62
N ASN A 335 18.78 1.13 -14.23
CA ASN A 335 19.26 2.51 -14.06
C ASN A 335 18.25 3.54 -14.55
N PHE A 336 17.64 3.33 -15.72
CA PHE A 336 16.65 4.23 -16.28
C PHE A 336 15.43 4.38 -15.36
N ILE A 337 14.85 3.26 -14.91
CA ILE A 337 13.67 3.28 -14.03
C ILE A 337 14.00 3.99 -12.72
N ALA A 338 15.12 3.64 -12.07
CA ALA A 338 15.53 4.30 -10.84
C ALA A 338 15.81 5.81 -11.04
N ASP A 339 16.33 6.22 -12.21
CA ASP A 339 16.50 7.64 -12.54
C ASP A 339 15.18 8.36 -12.71
N VAL A 340 14.19 7.75 -13.39
CA VAL A 340 12.84 8.31 -13.53
C VAL A 340 12.19 8.48 -12.16
N LEU A 341 12.20 7.44 -11.32
CA LEU A 341 11.66 7.52 -9.94
C LEU A 341 12.33 8.65 -9.14
N ARG A 342 13.66 8.72 -9.15
CA ARG A 342 14.38 9.75 -8.40
C ARG A 342 14.06 11.16 -8.90
N ASN A 343 13.92 11.34 -10.21
CA ASN A 343 13.69 12.65 -10.80
C ASN A 343 12.25 13.11 -10.62
N ALA A 344 11.26 12.24 -10.84
CA ALA A 344 9.84 12.55 -10.70
C ALA A 344 9.47 12.93 -9.26
N THR A 345 10.10 12.27 -8.28
CA THR A 345 9.83 12.48 -6.86
C THR A 345 10.75 13.50 -6.19
N GLU A 346 11.74 14.03 -6.92
CA GLU A 346 12.81 14.89 -6.39
C GLU A 346 13.60 14.30 -5.20
N ALA A 347 13.60 12.98 -5.04
CA ALA A 347 14.25 12.28 -3.94
C ALA A 347 15.80 12.34 -3.99
N ASP A 348 16.46 12.12 -2.85
CA ASP A 348 17.92 12.08 -2.78
C ASP A 348 18.51 10.86 -3.51
N ILE A 349 17.84 9.72 -3.34
CA ILE A 349 18.23 8.41 -3.84
C ILE A 349 16.98 7.65 -4.29
N ALA A 350 17.15 6.65 -5.18
CA ALA A 350 16.08 5.75 -5.55
C ALA A 350 16.54 4.29 -5.56
N LEU A 351 15.61 3.39 -5.25
CA LEU A 351 15.78 1.94 -5.29
C LEU A 351 14.50 1.31 -5.86
N THR A 352 14.65 0.42 -6.83
CA THR A 352 13.58 -0.48 -7.29
C THR A 352 14.14 -1.90 -7.37
N ASN A 353 13.31 -2.93 -7.17
CA ASN A 353 13.74 -4.32 -7.16
C ASN A 353 13.68 -4.91 -8.58
N GLY A 354 14.67 -5.74 -8.94
CA GLY A 354 14.72 -6.42 -10.23
C GLY A 354 13.54 -7.38 -10.47
N GLY A 355 12.78 -7.73 -9.44
CA GLY A 355 11.53 -8.47 -9.50
C GLY A 355 10.40 -7.68 -10.17
N GLY A 356 10.41 -6.35 -10.01
CA GLY A 356 9.47 -5.41 -10.60
C GLY A 356 9.67 -5.15 -12.09
N ILE A 357 10.87 -5.41 -12.63
CA ILE A 357 11.21 -5.22 -14.04
C ILE A 357 10.98 -6.53 -14.81
N ARG A 358 10.04 -6.52 -15.75
CA ARG A 358 9.47 -7.77 -16.31
C ARG A 358 9.79 -8.05 -17.77
N ALA A 359 10.21 -7.04 -18.53
CA ALA A 359 10.51 -7.17 -19.94
C ALA A 359 11.73 -6.34 -20.34
N SER A 360 12.36 -6.74 -21.45
CA SER A 360 13.37 -5.96 -22.15
C SER A 360 12.73 -5.15 -23.27
N VAL A 361 13.31 -4.00 -23.62
CA VAL A 361 12.86 -3.17 -24.75
C VAL A 361 13.97 -3.07 -25.78
N GLN A 362 13.68 -3.38 -27.04
CA GLN A 362 14.68 -3.32 -28.12
C GLN A 362 14.97 -1.87 -28.53
N ALA A 363 16.15 -1.62 -29.07
CA ALA A 363 16.47 -0.34 -29.70
C ALA A 363 15.45 0.02 -30.79
N GLY A 364 14.93 1.24 -30.75
CA GLY A 364 13.91 1.73 -31.67
C GLY A 364 12.78 2.47 -30.99
N MET A 365 11.61 2.44 -31.63
CA MET A 365 10.38 3.05 -31.13
C MET A 365 9.88 2.26 -29.91
N ILE A 366 9.45 2.99 -28.89
CA ILE A 366 8.84 2.47 -27.68
C ILE A 366 7.36 2.88 -27.70
N THR A 367 6.49 1.93 -27.42
CA THR A 367 5.04 2.10 -27.27
C THR A 367 4.63 2.13 -25.80
N LYS A 368 3.40 2.59 -25.51
CA LYS A 368 2.83 2.48 -24.15
C LYS A 368 2.88 1.04 -23.66
N GLY A 369 2.50 0.08 -24.51
CA GLY A 369 2.50 -1.34 -24.18
C GLY A 369 3.87 -1.90 -23.82
N ASP A 370 4.95 -1.41 -24.46
CA ASP A 370 6.30 -1.83 -24.07
C ASP A 370 6.64 -1.42 -22.62
N LEU A 371 6.18 -0.25 -22.16
CA LEU A 371 6.45 0.24 -20.80
C LEU A 371 5.56 -0.42 -19.75
N VAL A 372 4.31 -0.70 -20.10
CA VAL A 372 3.40 -1.54 -19.31
C VAL A 372 4.00 -2.94 -19.12
N GLU A 373 4.51 -3.56 -20.18
CA GLU A 373 5.14 -4.89 -20.09
C GLU A 373 6.39 -4.86 -19.20
N VAL A 374 7.11 -3.74 -19.17
CA VAL A 374 8.25 -3.54 -18.27
C VAL A 374 7.84 -3.49 -16.80
N SER A 375 6.73 -2.82 -16.46
CA SER A 375 6.24 -2.61 -15.08
C SER A 375 4.73 -2.88 -14.94
N PRO A 376 4.29 -4.16 -15.03
CA PRO A 376 2.88 -4.52 -15.25
C PRO A 376 2.03 -4.60 -13.97
N PHE A 377 2.61 -4.38 -12.79
CA PHE A 377 1.93 -4.62 -11.52
C PHE A 377 1.07 -3.44 -11.05
N GLY A 378 1.16 -2.30 -11.73
CA GLY A 378 0.46 -1.09 -11.29
C GLY A 378 0.97 -0.52 -9.97
N ASN A 379 2.14 -0.99 -9.49
CA ASN A 379 2.86 -0.40 -8.37
C ASN A 379 3.05 1.10 -8.62
N TYR A 380 2.84 1.90 -7.59
CA TYR A 380 3.02 3.34 -7.65
C TYR A 380 4.27 3.79 -6.91
N ALA A 381 4.82 4.92 -7.33
CA ALA A 381 6.02 5.46 -6.74
C ALA A 381 5.70 6.14 -5.40
N VAL A 382 6.55 5.91 -4.41
CA VAL A 382 6.44 6.53 -3.09
C VAL A 382 7.79 7.07 -2.64
N THR A 383 7.76 8.04 -1.73
CA THR A 383 8.95 8.49 -1.02
C THR A 383 8.85 8.19 0.46
N ILE A 384 9.95 7.68 1.03
CA ILE A 384 10.08 7.35 2.45
C ILE A 384 11.38 7.93 3.02
N GLU A 385 11.37 8.31 4.29
CA GLU A 385 12.59 8.74 4.99
C GLU A 385 13.35 7.52 5.53
N VAL A 386 14.59 7.32 5.06
CA VAL A 386 15.45 6.21 5.53
C VAL A 386 16.77 6.71 6.09
N THR A 387 17.19 6.16 7.22
CA THR A 387 18.54 6.38 7.74
C THR A 387 19.57 5.62 6.90
N GLY A 388 20.83 6.09 6.89
CA GLY A 388 21.92 5.36 6.26
C GLY A 388 22.09 3.93 6.81
N ALA A 389 21.82 3.72 8.10
CA ALA A 389 21.81 2.39 8.71
C ALA A 389 20.72 1.48 8.11
N GLN A 390 19.50 1.99 7.91
CA GLN A 390 18.42 1.25 7.24
C GLN A 390 18.79 0.94 5.78
N LEU A 391 19.29 1.94 5.04
CA LEU A 391 19.73 1.75 3.66
C LEU A 391 20.78 0.63 3.54
N LEU A 392 21.74 0.55 4.46
CA LEU A 392 22.74 -0.53 4.46
C LEU A 392 22.10 -1.91 4.62
N LYS A 393 21.17 -2.08 5.57
CA LYS A 393 20.47 -3.36 5.77
C LYS A 393 19.64 -3.77 4.56
N VAL A 394 18.97 -2.79 3.96
CA VAL A 394 18.17 -2.97 2.75
C VAL A 394 19.02 -3.47 1.58
N LEU A 395 20.21 -2.88 1.39
CA LEU A 395 21.16 -3.35 0.37
C LEU A 395 21.70 -4.76 0.68
N GLU A 396 21.99 -5.06 1.95
CA GLU A 396 22.39 -6.39 2.40
C GLU A 396 21.32 -7.45 2.12
N ASN A 397 20.04 -7.13 2.35
CA ASN A 397 18.92 -7.97 1.99
C ASN A 397 18.89 -8.24 0.47
N GLY A 398 18.95 -7.17 -0.33
CA GLY A 398 18.84 -7.28 -1.78
C GLY A 398 19.95 -8.12 -2.43
N VAL A 399 21.15 -8.17 -1.84
CA VAL A 399 22.25 -9.04 -2.31
C VAL A 399 22.38 -10.35 -1.55
N SER A 400 21.48 -10.69 -0.62
CA SER A 400 21.58 -11.86 0.25
C SER A 400 21.51 -13.21 -0.49
N GLY A 401 20.71 -13.27 -1.56
CA GLY A 401 20.51 -14.47 -2.39
C GLY A 401 21.61 -14.72 -3.43
N TYR A 402 22.46 -13.73 -3.70
CA TYR A 402 23.50 -13.82 -4.74
C TYR A 402 24.43 -15.05 -4.54
N PRO A 403 24.82 -15.78 -5.60
CA PRO A 403 24.62 -15.50 -7.03
C PRO A 403 23.27 -15.95 -7.62
N GLU A 404 22.37 -16.50 -6.82
CA GLU A 404 21.06 -16.91 -7.33
C GLU A 404 20.21 -15.66 -7.64
N PRO A 405 19.51 -15.62 -8.79
CA PRO A 405 18.63 -14.51 -9.13
C PRO A 405 17.55 -14.28 -8.07
N SER A 406 17.55 -13.09 -7.46
CA SER A 406 16.56 -12.66 -6.47
C SER A 406 15.67 -11.56 -7.04
N GLY A 407 14.36 -11.66 -6.84
CA GLY A 407 13.43 -10.55 -7.15
C GLY A 407 13.87 -9.28 -6.43
N GLY A 408 14.26 -9.41 -5.16
CA GLY A 408 14.73 -8.32 -4.32
C GLY A 408 16.09 -7.74 -4.69
N PHE A 409 16.76 -8.12 -5.77
CA PHE A 409 18.03 -7.48 -6.13
C PHE A 409 17.83 -6.00 -6.50
N PRO A 410 18.60 -5.05 -5.94
CA PRO A 410 18.31 -3.64 -6.10
C PRO A 410 18.84 -3.09 -7.43
N GLN A 411 18.05 -2.25 -8.10
CA GLN A 411 18.46 -1.33 -9.15
C GLN A 411 18.33 0.09 -8.59
N ILE A 412 19.31 0.96 -8.81
CA ILE A 412 19.49 2.15 -7.97
C ILE A 412 19.80 3.44 -8.74
N SER A 413 19.53 4.57 -8.10
CA SER A 413 19.89 5.91 -8.59
C SER A 413 20.29 6.85 -7.44
N GLY A 414 21.17 7.81 -7.71
CA GLY A 414 21.64 8.82 -6.74
C GLY A 414 22.79 8.35 -5.83
N PHE A 415 23.10 7.06 -5.83
CA PHE A 415 24.21 6.46 -5.09
C PHE A 415 24.80 5.25 -5.84
N SER A 416 25.90 4.71 -5.29
CA SER A 416 26.53 3.48 -5.79
C SER A 416 26.96 2.61 -4.61
N PHE A 417 27.03 1.29 -4.79
CA PHE A 417 27.60 0.40 -3.78
C PHE A 417 28.44 -0.74 -4.36
N GLN A 418 29.27 -1.32 -3.49
CA GLN A 418 30.06 -2.50 -3.77
C GLN A 418 29.74 -3.60 -2.77
N PHE A 419 29.73 -4.85 -3.25
CA PHE A 419 29.50 -6.02 -2.42
C PHE A 419 30.45 -7.18 -2.76
N ASP A 420 30.79 -7.99 -1.75
CA ASP A 420 31.59 -9.21 -1.87
C ASP A 420 30.70 -10.45 -1.61
N PRO A 421 30.37 -11.23 -2.65
CA PRO A 421 29.49 -12.39 -2.51
C PRO A 421 30.12 -13.56 -1.74
N ASN A 422 31.44 -13.52 -1.51
CA ASN A 422 32.12 -14.55 -0.71
C ASN A 422 31.87 -14.38 0.80
N ASN A 423 31.36 -13.22 1.22
CA ASN A 423 30.97 -12.99 2.60
C ASN A 423 29.58 -13.57 2.89
N LYS A 424 29.33 -13.77 4.19
CA LYS A 424 28.03 -14.21 4.68
C LYS A 424 26.96 -13.17 4.31
N PRO A 425 25.73 -13.60 3.94
CA PRO A 425 24.59 -12.69 3.83
C PRO A 425 24.48 -11.79 5.07
N GLY A 426 24.20 -10.50 4.86
CA GLY A 426 24.22 -9.49 5.93
C GLY A 426 25.60 -8.87 6.21
N GLN A 427 26.64 -9.29 5.49
CA GLN A 427 28.02 -8.75 5.57
C GLN A 427 28.67 -8.64 4.19
N ARG A 428 27.87 -8.54 3.13
CA ARG A 428 28.32 -8.50 1.75
C ARG A 428 28.64 -7.08 1.30
N VAL A 429 27.86 -6.09 1.72
CA VAL A 429 27.98 -4.69 1.30
C VAL A 429 29.06 -4.00 2.15
N HIS A 430 30.06 -3.41 1.49
CA HIS A 430 31.23 -2.83 2.20
C HIS A 430 31.59 -1.40 1.77
N SER A 431 30.98 -0.90 0.70
CA SER A 431 31.16 0.48 0.25
C SER A 431 29.84 0.98 -0.30
N VAL A 432 29.30 2.04 0.28
CA VAL A 432 28.13 2.76 -0.23
C VAL A 432 28.51 4.23 -0.34
N LEU A 433 28.37 4.81 -1.54
CA LEU A 433 28.70 6.20 -1.83
C LEU A 433 27.46 6.94 -2.30
N VAL A 434 27.01 7.93 -1.52
CA VAL A 434 25.92 8.83 -1.87
C VAL A 434 26.53 10.15 -2.34
N LYS A 435 26.21 10.61 -3.55
CA LYS A 435 26.81 11.82 -4.17
C LYS A 435 28.36 11.83 -4.07
N GLY A 436 28.99 10.65 -4.18
CA GLY A 436 30.45 10.45 -4.11
C GLY A 436 31.07 10.46 -2.71
N LYS A 437 30.27 10.56 -1.64
CA LYS A 437 30.74 10.52 -0.25
C LYS A 437 30.33 9.21 0.43
N PRO A 438 31.14 8.64 1.34
CA PRO A 438 30.73 7.48 2.13
C PRO A 438 29.41 7.72 2.85
N LEU A 439 28.53 6.73 2.79
CA LEU A 439 27.26 6.72 3.50
C LEU A 439 27.47 7.03 4.98
N GLN A 440 26.68 7.96 5.51
CA GLN A 440 26.66 8.27 6.94
C GLN A 440 25.46 7.55 7.56
N GLU A 441 25.71 6.60 8.45
CA GLU A 441 24.66 5.74 9.02
C GLU A 441 23.55 6.51 9.77
N ASN A 442 23.90 7.65 10.37
CA ASN A 442 22.98 8.48 11.16
C ASN A 442 22.31 9.60 10.36
N GLU A 443 22.63 9.76 9.07
CA GLU A 443 21.94 10.73 8.21
C GLU A 443 20.67 10.11 7.63
N THR A 444 19.63 10.93 7.48
CA THR A 444 18.37 10.57 6.80
C THR A 444 18.45 10.98 5.35
N TYR A 445 17.94 10.13 4.47
CA TYR A 445 17.84 10.33 3.03
C TYR A 445 16.39 10.14 2.61
N LEU A 446 15.90 11.00 1.72
CA LEU A 446 14.63 10.75 1.06
C LEU A 446 14.84 9.69 -0.03
N LEU A 447 14.22 8.52 0.13
CA LEU A 447 14.32 7.40 -0.79
C LEU A 447 13.04 7.30 -1.63
N ALA A 448 13.18 7.38 -2.95
CA ALA A 448 12.14 6.98 -3.89
C ALA A 448 12.16 5.47 -4.12
N THR A 449 11.01 4.82 -4.00
CA THR A 449 10.81 3.39 -4.23
C THR A 449 9.40 3.16 -4.79
N ASN A 450 8.99 1.91 -4.94
CA ASN A 450 7.58 1.56 -5.14
C ASN A 450 6.91 1.13 -3.82
N ASP A 451 5.59 1.25 -3.79
CA ASP A 451 4.68 0.85 -2.71
C ASP A 451 4.91 -0.59 -2.21
N PHE A 452 5.09 -1.56 -3.11
CA PHE A 452 5.38 -2.96 -2.74
C PHE A 452 6.64 -3.09 -1.86
N LEU A 453 7.72 -2.39 -2.21
CA LEU A 453 8.94 -2.39 -1.39
C LEU A 453 8.79 -1.57 -0.12
N ALA A 454 8.06 -0.46 -0.17
CA ALA A 454 7.77 0.35 1.01
C ALA A 454 6.98 -0.44 2.05
N ALA A 455 6.04 -1.29 1.62
CA ALA A 455 5.30 -2.22 2.47
C ALA A 455 6.14 -3.43 2.97
N GLY A 456 7.42 -3.51 2.58
CA GLY A 456 8.34 -4.56 3.03
C GLY A 456 8.38 -5.81 2.14
N GLY A 457 7.82 -5.75 0.93
CA GLY A 457 7.92 -6.79 -0.09
C GLY A 457 9.37 -7.19 -0.40
N ASP A 458 9.58 -8.40 -0.92
CA ASP A 458 10.93 -8.97 -1.15
C ASP A 458 11.85 -8.97 0.09
N GLU A 459 11.25 -9.08 1.29
CA GLU A 459 11.93 -9.03 2.60
C GLU A 459 12.57 -7.67 2.95
N TYR A 460 12.15 -6.58 2.28
CA TYR A 460 12.57 -5.21 2.58
C TYR A 460 11.91 -4.65 3.87
N THR A 461 11.75 -5.48 4.90
CA THR A 461 11.05 -5.15 6.16
C THR A 461 11.58 -3.93 6.92
N ASP A 462 12.86 -3.55 6.72
CA ASP A 462 13.41 -2.30 7.28
C ASP A 462 12.80 -1.03 6.65
N LEU A 463 12.13 -1.15 5.49
CA LEU A 463 11.37 -0.07 4.84
C LEU A 463 9.95 0.06 5.38
N ALA A 464 9.29 -1.04 5.76
CA ALA A 464 7.90 -1.08 6.24
C ALA A 464 7.59 -0.22 7.48
N ASN A 465 8.62 0.22 8.21
CA ASN A 465 8.46 1.08 9.38
C ASN A 465 8.77 2.56 9.09
N ALA A 466 9.18 2.89 7.86
CA ALA A 466 9.44 4.26 7.46
C ALA A 466 8.12 4.92 7.03
N PRO A 467 7.77 6.10 7.56
CA PRO A 467 6.56 6.79 7.16
C PRO A 467 6.63 7.15 5.68
N ILE A 468 5.55 6.87 4.94
CA ILE A 468 5.35 7.38 3.58
C ILE A 468 5.21 8.89 3.66
N VAL A 469 6.10 9.60 2.97
CA VAL A 469 6.13 11.07 2.92
C VAL A 469 5.20 11.57 1.83
N ASN A 470 5.27 10.95 0.64
CA ASN A 470 4.44 11.29 -0.51
C ASN A 470 4.22 10.04 -1.38
N GLU A 471 3.08 10.02 -2.07
CA GLU A 471 2.71 9.05 -3.09
C GLU A 471 2.57 9.75 -4.44
N PHE A 472 2.85 9.02 -5.51
CA PHE A 472 2.92 9.53 -6.89
C PHE A 472 2.20 8.56 -7.84
N SER A 473 2.21 8.87 -9.13
CA SER A 473 1.65 8.03 -10.20
C SER A 473 2.27 6.64 -10.28
N ALA A 474 1.63 5.75 -11.04
CA ALA A 474 2.12 4.40 -11.28
C ALA A 474 3.51 4.43 -11.96
N VAL A 475 4.35 3.43 -11.69
CA VAL A 475 5.73 3.42 -12.23
C VAL A 475 5.74 3.42 -13.76
N ASP A 476 4.84 2.69 -14.42
CA ASP A 476 4.68 2.68 -15.88
C ASP A 476 4.24 4.05 -16.43
N GLU A 477 3.32 4.74 -15.76
CA GLU A 477 2.91 6.11 -16.11
C GLU A 477 4.09 7.08 -16.04
N LEU A 478 4.87 7.05 -14.95
CA LEU A 478 6.05 7.90 -14.81
C LEU A 478 7.09 7.64 -15.92
N LEU A 479 7.22 6.39 -16.37
CA LEU A 479 8.09 6.04 -17.51
C LEU A 479 7.52 6.58 -18.83
N ILE A 480 6.21 6.49 -19.03
CA ILE A 480 5.51 7.01 -20.22
C ILE A 480 5.68 8.54 -20.30
N GLU A 481 5.35 9.25 -19.23
CA GLU A 481 5.45 10.72 -19.14
C GLU A 481 6.88 11.18 -19.40
N TYR A 482 7.86 10.59 -18.71
CA TYR A 482 9.27 10.93 -18.91
C TYR A 482 9.69 10.75 -20.36
N LEU A 483 9.27 9.66 -21.00
CA LEU A 483 9.70 9.34 -22.35
C LEU A 483 9.01 10.23 -23.41
N GLN A 484 7.75 10.61 -23.19
CA GLN A 484 7.04 11.58 -24.02
C GLN A 484 7.74 12.95 -23.99
N ASP A 485 8.24 13.36 -22.83
CA ASP A 485 8.99 14.61 -22.67
C ASP A 485 10.42 14.53 -23.24
N ALA A 486 11.13 13.42 -23.00
CA ALA A 486 12.51 13.24 -23.43
C ALA A 486 12.62 12.97 -24.94
N GLY A 487 11.63 12.30 -25.53
CA GLY A 487 11.56 11.87 -26.93
C GLY A 487 12.51 10.73 -27.31
N GLU A 488 13.79 10.79 -26.93
CA GLU A 488 14.79 9.74 -27.17
C GLU A 488 15.69 9.54 -25.94
N ILE A 489 15.90 8.27 -25.54
CA ILE A 489 16.78 7.89 -24.43
C ILE A 489 17.93 6.97 -24.89
N ALA A 490 19.03 6.97 -24.13
CA ALA A 490 20.13 6.02 -24.33
C ALA A 490 20.77 5.60 -22.98
N PRO A 491 20.01 4.95 -22.07
CA PRO A 491 20.51 4.56 -20.76
C PRO A 491 21.66 3.56 -20.87
N LYS A 492 22.59 3.63 -19.93
CA LYS A 492 23.78 2.77 -19.89
C LYS A 492 24.07 2.29 -18.48
N ARG A 493 24.91 1.27 -18.37
CA ARG A 493 25.56 0.90 -17.11
C ARG A 493 26.62 1.94 -16.76
N GLU A 494 26.65 2.35 -15.51
CA GLU A 494 27.51 3.41 -14.97
C GLU A 494 28.41 2.92 -13.83
N GLY A 495 28.28 1.65 -13.43
CA GLY A 495 29.02 1.09 -12.30
C GLY A 495 28.40 1.49 -10.97
N ARG A 496 27.08 1.67 -10.93
CA ARG A 496 26.32 1.92 -9.70
C ARG A 496 26.38 0.72 -8.76
N ILE A 497 26.43 -0.50 -9.30
CA ILE A 497 26.49 -1.74 -8.52
C ILE A 497 27.68 -2.57 -8.97
N GLN A 498 28.61 -2.83 -8.06
CA GLN A 498 29.85 -3.53 -8.40
C GLN A 498 30.13 -4.70 -7.45
N MET A 499 30.34 -5.88 -8.03
CA MET A 499 30.96 -6.99 -7.31
C MET A 499 32.45 -6.67 -7.14
N ALA A 500 32.87 -6.47 -5.89
CA ALA A 500 34.27 -6.22 -5.55
C ALA A 500 34.60 -6.90 -4.23
N ALA A 501 35.73 -7.60 -4.19
CA ALA A 501 36.25 -8.11 -2.93
C ALA A 501 36.45 -6.95 -1.96
N ILE A 502 36.16 -7.16 -0.67
CA ILE A 502 36.54 -6.17 0.35
C ILE A 502 38.04 -5.92 0.16
N PRO A 503 38.47 -4.67 -0.13
CA PRO A 503 39.88 -4.36 -0.22
C PRO A 503 40.50 -4.87 1.06
N ALA A 504 41.44 -5.82 0.96
CA ALA A 504 42.11 -6.37 2.13
C ALA A 504 42.52 -5.17 2.98
N GLU A 505 41.94 -5.06 4.19
CA GLU A 505 42.34 -4.00 5.10
C GLU A 505 43.86 -4.04 5.09
N THR A 506 44.51 -2.96 4.63
CA THR A 506 45.83 -2.66 5.17
C THR A 506 45.56 -2.37 6.63
N GLN A 507 45.43 -3.44 7.42
CA GLN A 507 45.56 -3.40 8.86
C GLN A 507 46.90 -2.72 9.05
N ALA A 508 46.88 -1.45 9.47
CA ALA A 508 48.05 -0.86 10.06
C ALA A 508 48.50 -1.88 11.12
N PRO A 509 49.76 -2.34 11.09
CA PRO A 509 50.18 -3.45 11.93
C PRO A 509 49.80 -3.15 13.38
N LEU A 510 49.22 -4.16 14.06
CA LEU A 510 48.79 -4.08 15.48
C LEU A 510 49.94 -3.70 16.45
N HIS A 511 51.16 -3.60 15.93
CA HIS A 511 52.39 -3.29 16.61
C HIS A 511 53.25 -2.33 15.77
N ALA A 512 54.00 -1.45 16.44
CA ALA A 512 55.10 -0.69 15.86
C ALA A 512 56.43 -1.36 16.22
N GLU A 513 57.50 -1.01 15.50
CA GLU A 513 58.86 -1.43 15.80
C GLU A 513 59.59 -0.38 16.65
N TYR A 514 60.28 -0.82 17.70
CA TYR A 514 61.13 0.01 18.55
C TYR A 514 62.56 -0.51 18.53
N VAL A 515 63.52 0.35 18.17
CA VAL A 515 64.95 0.01 18.18
C VAL A 515 65.54 0.32 19.56
N ILE A 516 66.04 -0.71 20.24
CA ILE A 516 66.61 -0.62 21.59
C ILE A 516 67.83 0.30 21.59
N GLN A 517 67.80 1.34 22.43
CA GLN A 517 68.89 2.30 22.57
C GLN A 517 69.87 1.86 23.67
N PRO A 518 71.14 2.31 23.65
CA PRO A 518 72.10 1.99 24.70
C PRO A 518 71.60 2.46 26.07
N GLY A 519 71.47 1.52 27.02
CA GLY A 519 71.00 1.79 28.37
C GLY A 519 69.50 1.60 28.60
N ASP A 520 68.72 1.30 27.55
CA ASP A 520 67.31 0.94 27.72
C ASP A 520 67.17 -0.35 28.55
N THR A 521 66.08 -0.41 29.33
CA THR A 521 65.52 -1.64 29.91
C THR A 521 64.09 -1.82 29.42
N LEU A 522 63.54 -3.04 29.44
CA LEU A 522 62.13 -3.26 29.09
C LEU A 522 61.18 -2.43 29.97
N PHE A 523 61.55 -2.21 31.23
CA PHE A 523 60.83 -1.34 32.16
C PHE A 523 60.80 0.12 31.67
N GLU A 524 61.94 0.67 31.29
CA GLU A 524 62.06 2.06 30.81
C GLU A 524 61.39 2.27 29.44
N ILE A 525 61.49 1.28 28.54
CA ILE A 525 60.77 1.29 27.26
C ILE A 525 59.26 1.27 27.52
N GLY A 526 58.80 0.40 28.42
CA GLY A 526 57.41 0.33 28.84
C GLY A 526 56.89 1.65 29.41
N LEU A 527 57.64 2.28 30.31
CA LEU A 527 57.29 3.61 30.85
C LEU A 527 57.19 4.67 29.75
N ARG A 528 58.14 4.71 28.81
CA ARG A 528 58.18 5.70 27.72
C ARG A 528 56.98 5.56 26.78
N LEU A 529 56.51 4.33 26.57
CA LEU A 529 55.42 4.00 25.67
C LEU A 529 54.07 3.86 26.39
N ASN A 530 54.03 4.08 27.71
CA ASN A 530 52.86 3.85 28.56
C ASN A 530 52.29 2.42 28.47
N VAL A 531 53.17 1.43 28.46
CA VAL A 531 52.87 0.00 28.38
C VAL A 531 53.53 -0.73 29.53
N GLN A 532 52.81 -1.63 30.19
CA GLN A 532 53.39 -2.47 31.24
C GLN A 532 54.48 -3.37 30.63
N TRP A 533 55.70 -3.34 31.16
CA TRP A 533 56.83 -4.07 30.58
C TRP A 533 56.61 -5.58 30.40
N PRO A 534 55.84 -6.31 31.23
CA PRO A 534 55.56 -7.73 30.96
C PRO A 534 54.81 -7.92 29.64
N LYS A 535 54.03 -6.91 29.21
CA LYS A 535 53.34 -6.94 27.91
C LYS A 535 54.32 -6.83 26.74
N LEU A 536 55.42 -6.10 26.92
CA LEU A 536 56.49 -6.05 25.92
C LEU A 536 57.20 -7.40 25.79
N LEU A 537 57.37 -8.12 26.90
CA LEU A 537 57.92 -9.48 26.89
C LEU A 537 56.99 -10.48 26.19
N GLU A 538 55.68 -10.42 26.47
CA GLU A 538 54.66 -11.24 25.76
C GLU A 538 54.69 -11.01 24.24
N MET A 539 54.90 -9.77 23.80
CA MET A 539 54.94 -9.41 22.38
C MET A 539 56.26 -9.80 21.69
N ASN A 540 57.32 -10.07 22.46
CA ASN A 540 58.66 -10.36 21.96
C ASN A 540 59.20 -11.67 22.54
N PRO A 541 58.65 -12.83 22.13
CA PRO A 541 59.03 -14.14 22.66
C PRO A 541 60.50 -14.54 22.36
N SER A 542 61.21 -13.77 21.53
CA SER A 542 62.65 -13.90 21.31
C SER A 542 63.48 -13.45 22.52
N ILE A 543 62.94 -12.56 23.36
CA ILE A 543 63.58 -12.12 24.60
C ILE A 543 63.32 -13.20 25.65
N ARG A 544 64.37 -13.94 26.00
CA ARG A 544 64.28 -15.08 26.93
C ARG A 544 64.54 -14.70 28.39
N ASP A 545 65.12 -13.53 28.59
CA ASP A 545 65.48 -12.97 29.89
C ASP A 545 65.17 -11.48 29.84
N GLU A 546 64.29 -11.02 30.73
CA GLU A 546 63.79 -9.64 30.79
C GLU A 546 64.88 -8.61 31.12
N ASP A 547 65.98 -9.05 31.72
CA ASP A 547 67.14 -8.22 32.05
C ASP A 547 68.20 -8.18 30.94
N VAL A 548 68.01 -8.93 29.84
CA VAL A 548 68.98 -9.06 28.75
C VAL A 548 68.36 -8.67 27.41
N ILE A 549 68.49 -7.39 27.07
CA ILE A 549 68.17 -6.82 25.75
C ILE A 549 69.38 -6.15 25.13
N PHE A 550 69.52 -6.18 23.81
CA PHE A 550 70.71 -5.65 23.13
C PHE A 550 70.39 -4.37 22.35
N SER A 551 71.23 -3.35 22.51
CA SER A 551 71.09 -2.13 21.74
C SER A 551 71.25 -2.39 20.24
N GLY A 552 70.37 -1.79 19.44
CA GLY A 552 70.28 -1.97 18.00
C GLY A 552 69.32 -3.09 17.57
N GLU A 553 68.87 -3.95 18.50
CA GLU A 553 67.79 -4.89 18.21
C GLU A 553 66.44 -4.18 18.14
N THR A 554 65.56 -4.72 17.31
CA THR A 554 64.20 -4.21 17.13
C THR A 554 63.22 -5.10 17.84
N ILE A 555 62.33 -4.50 18.64
CA ILE A 555 61.27 -5.20 19.36
C ILE A 555 59.90 -4.64 18.94
N LEU A 556 58.89 -5.49 18.99
CA LEU A 556 57.51 -5.13 18.74
C LEU A 556 56.93 -4.41 19.97
N VAL A 557 56.30 -3.27 19.74
CA VAL A 557 55.60 -2.50 20.79
C VAL A 557 54.16 -2.22 20.35
N PRO A 558 53.20 -2.05 21.27
CA PRO A 558 51.82 -1.71 20.89
C PRO A 558 51.78 -0.44 20.06
N HIS A 559 50.90 -0.41 19.04
CA HIS A 559 50.68 0.82 18.28
C HIS A 559 49.91 1.82 19.15
N THR A 560 50.61 2.76 19.77
CA THR A 560 49.97 3.86 20.50
C THR A 560 49.52 4.93 19.50
N ARG A 561 48.20 5.15 19.38
CA ARG A 561 47.67 6.36 18.75
C ARG A 561 48.00 7.51 19.69
N THR A 562 48.79 8.47 19.24
CA THR A 562 49.03 9.74 19.95
C THR A 562 47.87 10.69 19.77
#